data_AF-A0A7Y9I8F4-F1
#
_entry.id   AF-A0A7Y9I8F4-F1
#
_cell.length_a   1.000
_cell.length_b   1.000
_cell.length_c   1.000
_cell.angle_alpha   90.00
_cell.angle_beta   90.00
_cell.angle_gamma   90.00
#
_symmetry.space_group_name_H-M   'P 1'
#
loop_
_entity.id
_entity.type
_entity.pdbx_description
1 polymer ?
#
loop_
_entity_poly.entity_id
_entity_poly.type
_entity_poly.pdbx_seq_one_letter_code
_entity_poly.pdbx_strand_id
1 'polypeptide(L)'
;MKYVLIGLLKAYRLLISPLYGDVCRYWPTCSAYALRAVEVHGALRGSWLAARRLVRCHPWARGGFDPVPGTPEFEREMRERAEKARTMELHDHGACR
;
A
#
# COMPACT_ATOMS: atom_id res chain seq x y z
N MET A 1 -11.12 -29.90 3.94
CA MET A 1 -11.43 -29.44 5.32
C MET A 1 -10.74 -28.11 5.68
N LYS A 2 -9.42 -27.93 5.49
CA LYS A 2 -8.72 -26.64 5.78
C LYS A 2 -9.14 -25.44 4.91
N TYR A 3 -9.46 -25.67 3.64
CA TYR A 3 -9.83 -24.60 2.71
C TYR A 3 -11.17 -23.93 3.01
N VAL A 4 -12.09 -24.67 3.66
CA VAL A 4 -13.42 -24.15 4.06
C VAL A 4 -13.28 -23.19 5.24
N LEU A 5 -12.42 -23.49 6.23
CA LEU A 5 -12.11 -22.57 7.34
C LEU A 5 -11.43 -21.29 6.85
N ILE A 6 -10.50 -21.40 5.89
CA ILE A 6 -9.79 -20.25 5.33
C ILE A 6 -10.73 -19.37 4.49
N GLY A 7 -11.66 -20.00 3.76
CA GLY A 7 -12.74 -19.31 3.05
C GLY A 7 -13.69 -18.56 3.99
N LEU A 8 -14.10 -19.20 5.09
CA LEU A 8 -14.96 -18.60 6.11
C LEU A 8 -14.28 -17.41 6.82
N LEU A 9 -12.99 -17.54 7.17
CA LEU A 9 -12.22 -16.45 7.76
C LEU A 9 -12.07 -15.25 6.81
N LYS A 10 -11.92 -15.54 5.51
CA LYS A 10 -11.87 -14.52 4.46
C LYS A 10 -13.21 -13.83 4.26
N ALA A 11 -14.31 -14.59 4.24
CA ALA A 11 -15.66 -14.03 4.15
C ALA A 11 -16.01 -13.19 5.39
N TYR A 12 -15.64 -13.64 6.59
CA TYR A 12 -15.86 -12.89 7.84
C TYR A 12 -15.05 -11.58 7.90
N ARG A 13 -13.78 -11.61 7.46
CA ARG A 13 -12.98 -10.38 7.30
C ARG A 13 -13.54 -9.45 6.22
N LEU A 14 -14.08 -9.98 5.13
CA LEU A 14 -14.67 -9.19 4.05
C LEU A 14 -16.02 -8.56 4.47
N LEU A 15 -16.78 -9.22 5.36
CA LEU A 15 -18.06 -8.76 5.91
C LEU A 15 -17.90 -7.76 7.07
N ILE A 16 -16.81 -7.84 7.85
CA ILE A 16 -16.51 -6.85 8.91
C ILE A 16 -15.75 -5.62 8.38
N SER A 17 -14.95 -5.75 7.32
CA SER A 17 -14.20 -4.64 6.73
C SER A 17 -15.03 -3.42 6.27
N PRO A 18 -16.29 -3.54 5.80
CA PRO A 18 -17.09 -2.37 5.43
C PRO A 18 -17.75 -1.64 6.62
N LEU A 19 -17.77 -2.24 7.82
CA LEU A 19 -18.31 -1.60 9.04
C LEU A 19 -17.33 -0.60 9.70
N TYR A 20 -16.08 -0.50 9.20
CA TYR A 20 -15.03 0.39 9.71
C TYR A 20 -14.56 1.42 8.66
N GLY A 21 -15.52 2.01 7.95
CA GLY A 21 -15.30 3.01 6.89
C GLY A 21 -14.44 4.23 7.28
N ASP A 22 -13.85 4.85 6.25
CA ASP A 22 -13.26 6.20 6.13
C ASP A 22 -12.42 6.78 7.29
N VAL A 23 -11.39 6.05 7.74
CA VAL A 23 -10.32 6.59 8.61
C VAL A 23 -8.93 6.58 7.95
N CYS A 24 -8.85 6.32 6.64
CA CYS A 24 -7.57 6.10 5.98
C CYS A 24 -6.74 7.37 5.89
N ARG A 25 -5.68 7.42 6.69
CA ARG A 25 -4.66 8.47 6.69
C ARG A 25 -3.56 8.27 5.64
N TYR A 26 -3.58 7.13 4.95
CA TYR A 26 -2.67 6.81 3.86
C TYR A 26 -3.36 7.05 2.52
N TRP A 27 -2.62 7.60 1.56
CA TRP A 27 -3.06 7.74 0.18
C TRP A 27 -2.28 6.75 -0.70
N PRO A 28 -2.92 6.00 -1.61
CA PRO A 28 -4.37 5.83 -1.79
C PRO A 28 -5.02 5.14 -0.58
N THR A 29 -6.36 5.27 -0.48
CA THR A 29 -7.14 4.73 0.64
C THR A 29 -6.94 3.21 0.80
N CYS A 30 -7.19 2.69 2.00
CA CYS A 30 -6.94 1.28 2.31
C CYS A 30 -7.80 0.32 1.46
N SER A 31 -9.00 0.75 1.04
CA SER A 31 -9.88 0.02 0.11
C SER A 31 -9.33 0.04 -1.32
N ALA A 32 -8.87 1.20 -1.81
CA ALA A 32 -8.22 1.31 -3.12
C ALA A 32 -6.92 0.49 -3.17
N TYR A 33 -6.10 0.55 -2.12
CA TYR A 33 -4.91 -0.29 -1.98
C TYR A 33 -5.27 -1.78 -1.97
N ALA A 34 -6.34 -2.18 -1.27
CA ALA A 34 -6.77 -3.57 -1.23
C ALA A 34 -7.21 -4.08 -2.61
N LEU A 35 -7.97 -3.27 -3.36
CA LEU A 35 -8.40 -3.60 -4.72
C LEU A 35 -7.18 -3.81 -5.63
N ARG A 36 -6.28 -2.82 -5.67
CA ARG A 36 -5.07 -2.87 -6.50
C ARG A 36 -4.13 -4.00 -6.08
N ALA A 37 -3.99 -4.28 -4.80
CA ALA A 37 -3.17 -5.39 -4.30
C ALA A 37 -3.73 -6.76 -4.70
N VAL A 38 -5.06 -6.91 -4.73
CA VAL A 38 -5.71 -8.14 -5.20
C VAL A 38 -5.59 -8.29 -6.71
N GLU A 39 -5.71 -7.22 -7.48
CA GLU A 39 -5.51 -7.23 -8.93
C GLU A 39 -4.07 -7.61 -9.33
N VAL A 40 -3.06 -7.03 -8.67
CA VAL A 40 -1.65 -7.23 -9.06
C VAL A 40 -1.05 -8.51 -8.46
N HIS A 41 -1.46 -8.93 -7.25
CA HIS A 41 -0.83 -10.05 -6.53
C HIS A 41 -1.76 -11.24 -6.26
N GLY A 42 -3.03 -11.16 -6.70
CA GLY A 42 -4.04 -12.19 -6.50
C GLY A 42 -4.69 -12.17 -5.11
N ALA A 43 -5.82 -12.87 -4.98
CA ALA A 43 -6.71 -12.78 -3.81
C ALA A 43 -6.14 -13.34 -2.48
N LEU A 44 -5.04 -14.10 -2.48
CA LEU A 44 -4.39 -14.55 -1.24
C LEU A 44 -3.37 -13.52 -0.75
N ARG A 45 -2.44 -13.13 -1.63
CA ARG A 45 -1.33 -12.25 -1.31
C ARG A 45 -1.77 -10.78 -1.21
N GLY A 46 -2.69 -10.36 -2.08
CA GLY A 46 -3.31 -9.02 -2.03
C GLY A 46 -4.10 -8.79 -0.76
N SER A 47 -4.90 -9.78 -0.32
CA SER A 47 -5.64 -9.68 0.95
C SER A 47 -4.71 -9.66 2.17
N TRP A 48 -3.58 -10.37 2.15
CA TRP A 48 -2.58 -10.30 3.22
C TRP A 48 -1.90 -8.93 3.31
N LEU A 49 -1.55 -8.33 2.17
CA LEU A 49 -0.96 -6.98 2.12
C LEU A 49 -1.95 -5.92 2.60
N ALA A 50 -3.20 -5.99 2.13
CA ALA A 50 -4.28 -5.14 2.59
C ALA A 50 -4.51 -5.28 4.10
N ALA A 51 -4.53 -6.53 4.62
CA ALA A 51 -4.64 -6.81 6.05
C ALA A 51 -3.58 -6.08 6.88
N ARG A 52 -2.32 -6.24 6.47
CA ARG A 52 -1.18 -5.69 7.18
C ARG A 52 -1.19 -4.16 7.15
N ARG A 53 -1.73 -3.54 6.10
CA ARG A 53 -1.89 -2.08 6.02
C ARG A 53 -3.07 -1.57 6.86
N LEU A 54 -4.18 -2.30 6.88
CA LEU A 54 -5.34 -1.99 7.72
C LEU A 54 -4.98 -2.01 9.21
N VAL A 55 -4.22 -3.00 9.68
CA VAL A 55 -3.74 -3.05 11.08
C VAL A 55 -2.86 -1.85 11.45
N ARG A 56 -2.15 -1.27 10.48
CA ARG A 56 -1.34 -0.05 10.65
C ARG A 56 -2.14 1.24 10.50
N CYS A 57 -3.37 1.16 10.01
CA CYS A 57 -4.24 2.31 9.82
C CYS A 57 -4.96 2.64 11.14
N HIS A 58 -4.26 3.34 12.03
CA HIS A 58 -4.83 3.83 13.29
C HIS A 58 -4.86 5.37 13.32
N PRO A 59 -5.71 6.00 14.15
CA PRO A 59 -5.87 7.47 14.24
C PRO A 59 -4.63 8.24 14.72
N TRP A 60 -3.54 7.55 15.09
CA TRP A 60 -2.24 8.16 15.43
C TRP A 60 -1.15 7.85 14.40
N ALA A 61 -1.46 7.19 13.30
CA ALA A 61 -0.50 6.99 12.23
C ALA A 61 -0.13 8.34 11.62
N ARG A 62 1.12 8.52 11.18
CA ARG A 62 1.55 9.76 10.48
C ARG A 62 0.91 9.91 9.10
N GLY A 63 0.32 8.85 8.55
CA GLY A 63 -0.12 8.83 7.16
C GLY A 63 1.06 8.86 6.19
N GLY A 64 0.76 8.82 4.91
CA GLY A 64 1.77 8.89 3.86
C GLY A 64 1.30 8.32 2.53
N PHE A 65 2.12 8.55 1.49
CA PHE A 65 1.96 7.90 0.20
C PHE A 65 2.62 6.51 0.25
N ASP A 66 1.84 5.48 -0.04
CA ASP A 66 2.32 4.09 -0.07
C ASP A 66 1.58 3.38 -1.24
N PRO A 67 2.15 3.37 -2.45
CA PRO A 67 1.56 2.63 -3.56
C PRO A 67 1.78 1.12 -3.42
N VAL A 68 0.92 0.31 -4.05
CA VAL A 68 1.10 -1.15 -4.08
C VAL A 68 2.37 -1.47 -4.87
N PRO A 69 3.31 -2.28 -4.33
CA PRO A 69 4.52 -2.65 -5.07
C PRO A 69 4.18 -3.37 -6.37
N GLY A 70 4.87 -3.03 -7.46
CA GLY A 70 4.61 -3.59 -8.79
C GLY A 70 3.45 -2.94 -9.57
N THR A 71 2.88 -1.84 -9.08
CA THR A 71 2.02 -0.97 -9.90
C THR A 71 2.85 0.05 -10.68
N PRO A 72 2.35 0.55 -11.83
CA PRO A 72 3.00 1.66 -12.53
C PRO A 72 3.14 2.93 -11.67
N GLU A 73 2.29 3.10 -10.66
CA GLU A 73 2.40 4.20 -9.68
C GLU A 73 3.64 4.03 -8.79
N PHE A 74 3.89 2.82 -8.28
CA PHE A 74 5.08 2.50 -7.51
C PHE A 74 6.36 2.71 -8.32
N GLU A 75 6.38 2.26 -9.59
CA GLU A 75 7.52 2.43 -10.49
C GLU A 75 7.82 3.91 -10.78
N ARG A 76 6.79 4.73 -10.99
CA ARG A 76 6.92 6.19 -11.21
C ARG A 76 7.53 6.87 -9.98
N GLU A 77 7.05 6.55 -8.80
CA GLU A 77 7.57 7.14 -7.57
C GLU A 77 9.04 6.75 -7.34
N MET A 78 9.41 5.50 -7.58
CA MET A 78 10.79 5.03 -7.45
C MET A 78 11.71 5.73 -8.46
N ARG A 79 11.25 5.92 -9.69
CA ARG A 79 11.97 6.69 -10.70
C ARG A 79 12.17 8.14 -10.27
N GLU A 80 11.12 8.79 -9.78
CA GLU A 80 11.19 10.18 -9.32
C GLU A 80 12.14 10.33 -8.11
N ARG A 81 12.12 9.39 -7.16
CA ARG A 81 13.07 9.35 -6.04
C ARG A 81 14.51 9.15 -6.52
N ALA A 82 14.72 8.27 -7.50
CA ALA A 82 16.03 8.06 -8.10
C ALA A 82 16.53 9.28 -8.88
N GLU A 83 15.64 10.00 -9.56
CA GLU A 83 15.97 11.24 -10.26
C GLU A 83 16.31 12.36 -9.29
N LYS A 84 15.49 12.58 -8.24
CA LYS A 84 15.79 13.54 -7.16
C LYS A 84 17.12 13.25 -6.48
N ALA A 85 17.44 11.99 -6.23
CA ALA A 85 18.74 11.60 -5.68
C ALA A 85 19.88 12.04 -6.60
N ARG A 86 19.79 11.76 -7.91
CA ARG A 86 20.79 12.22 -8.90
C ARG A 86 20.90 13.74 -8.96
N THR A 87 19.78 14.47 -8.95
CA THR A 87 19.79 15.94 -8.96
C THR A 87 20.45 16.50 -7.70
N MET A 88 20.23 15.87 -6.55
CA MET A 88 20.88 16.26 -5.30
C MET A 88 22.39 16.02 -5.34
N GLU A 89 22.83 14.88 -5.90
CA GLU A 89 24.26 14.59 -6.14
C GLU A 89 24.90 15.61 -7.11
N LEU A 90 24.20 15.99 -8.18
CA LEU A 90 24.66 17.01 -9.13
C LEU A 90 24.79 18.39 -8.48
N HIS A 91 23.87 18.76 -7.58
CA HIS A 91 23.91 20.04 -6.88
C HIS A 91 25.07 20.10 -5.87
N ASP A 92 25.34 18.99 -5.18
CA ASP A 92 26.47 18.89 -4.23
C ASP A 92 27.83 19.01 -4.93
N HIS A 93 28.00 18.33 -6.08
CA HIS A 93 29.23 18.45 -6.88
C HIS A 93 29.38 19.79 -7.62
N GLY A 94 28.28 20.52 -7.86
CA GLY A 94 28.29 21.84 -8.48
C GLY A 94 28.61 22.99 -7.52
N ALA A 95 28.34 22.85 -6.22
CA ALA A 95 28.57 23.88 -5.21
C ALA A 95 30.05 24.06 -4.81
N CYS A 96 30.93 23.18 -5.28
CA CYS A 96 32.36 23.18 -4.96
C CYS A 96 33.24 23.76 -6.10
N ARG A 97 32.65 24.42 -7.10
CA ARG A 97 33.39 25.08 -8.21
C ARG A 97 33.10 26.57 -8.28
#